data_AF-A0A9D8JFD7-F1
#
_entry.id   AF-A0A9D8JFD7-F1
#
_cell.length_a   1.000
_cell.length_b   1.000
_cell.length_c   1.000
_cell.angle_alpha   90.00
_cell.angle_beta   90.00
_cell.angle_gamma   90.00
#
_symmetry.space_group_name_H-M   'P 1'
#
loop_
_entity.id
_entity.type
_entity.pdbx_description
1 polymer ?
#
loop_
_entity_poly.entity_id
_entity_poly.type
_entity_poly.pdbx_seq_one_letter_code
_entity_poly.pdbx_strand_id
1 'polypeptide(L)'
;MSPLRKGSVELLYLSQEEVIEAGGLEMGKTIEAVETAFRACANGETLNPLKTVIMWDKDKPADVRRRVIAMPSCIESEKRFAGVKWISSAPENPKNIGIPRATALIILNDYESGVPLCVMDGTIVSAMRTGAMSGVGAKYLAKKDSQTVGLIGTGGQGRTQLMALKIVLPRLNRIQVYDLD
;
A
#
# COMPACT_ATOMS: atom_id res chain seq x y z
N MET A 1 -2.84 -11.18 -34.00
CA MET A 1 -2.22 -10.05 -33.29
C MET A 1 -2.06 -8.91 -34.28
N SER A 2 -2.65 -7.75 -34.01
CA SER A 2 -2.54 -6.57 -34.90
C SER A 2 -1.15 -5.92 -34.75
N PRO A 3 -0.46 -5.53 -35.83
CA PRO A 3 0.83 -4.87 -35.73
C PRO A 3 0.61 -3.44 -35.19
N LEU A 4 1.26 -3.10 -34.09
CA LEU A 4 1.18 -1.77 -33.49
C LEU A 4 1.89 -0.74 -34.38
N ARG A 5 1.22 0.39 -34.62
CA ARG A 5 1.74 1.53 -35.39
C ARG A 5 2.74 2.32 -34.54
N LYS A 6 3.81 2.83 -35.17
CA LYS A 6 4.75 3.80 -34.59
C LYS A 6 3.95 4.94 -33.91
N GLY A 7 4.13 5.12 -32.61
CA GLY A 7 3.37 6.11 -31.80
C GLY A 7 2.20 5.55 -30.98
N SER A 8 2.07 4.23 -30.82
CA SER A 8 1.09 3.65 -29.89
C SER A 8 1.60 3.65 -28.45
N VAL A 9 0.75 4.10 -27.52
CA VAL A 9 0.92 3.88 -26.07
C VAL A 9 0.45 2.47 -25.73
N GLU A 10 1.33 1.62 -25.22
CA GLU A 10 0.96 0.34 -24.61
C GLU A 10 0.75 0.51 -23.11
N LEU A 11 -0.34 -0.04 -22.60
CA LEU A 11 -0.65 -0.04 -21.17
C LEU A 11 -0.55 -1.46 -20.63
N LEU A 12 0.31 -1.67 -19.63
CA LEU A 12 0.38 -2.92 -18.92
C LEU A 12 -0.74 -2.99 -17.86
N TYR A 13 -1.57 -4.01 -17.92
CA TYR A 13 -2.47 -4.34 -16.80
C TYR A 13 -1.85 -5.47 -15.99
N LEU A 14 -1.79 -5.31 -14.67
CA LEU A 14 -1.36 -6.36 -13.73
C LEU A 14 -2.52 -6.71 -12.80
N SER A 15 -3.02 -7.93 -12.95
CA SER A 15 -3.92 -8.56 -11.98
C SER A 15 -3.25 -8.72 -10.62
N GLN A 16 -4.04 -9.08 -9.60
CA GLN A 16 -3.48 -9.32 -8.27
C GLN A 16 -2.45 -10.45 -8.29
N GLU A 17 -2.73 -11.52 -9.03
CA GLU A 17 -1.85 -12.67 -9.21
C GLU A 17 -0.52 -12.25 -9.85
N GLU A 18 -0.56 -11.45 -10.93
CA GLU A 18 0.65 -10.95 -11.58
C GLU A 18 1.46 -9.98 -10.68
N VAL A 19 0.79 -9.18 -9.85
CA VAL A 19 1.48 -8.37 -8.84
C VAL A 19 2.15 -9.26 -7.79
N ILE A 20 1.52 -10.36 -7.37
CA ILE A 20 2.12 -11.34 -6.45
C ILE A 20 3.35 -12.00 -7.09
N GLU A 21 3.22 -12.47 -8.33
CA GLU A 21 4.31 -13.10 -9.10
C GLU A 21 5.49 -12.14 -9.32
N ALA A 22 5.22 -10.86 -9.52
CA ALA A 22 6.24 -9.81 -9.61
C ALA A 22 6.90 -9.46 -8.25
N GLY A 23 6.56 -10.16 -7.16
CA GLY A 23 7.15 -9.96 -5.84
C GLY A 23 6.37 -9.00 -4.93
N GLY A 24 5.10 -8.72 -5.23
CA GLY A 24 4.26 -7.81 -4.44
C GLY A 24 4.03 -8.23 -2.98
N LEU A 25 4.34 -9.48 -2.62
CA LEU A 25 4.31 -10.00 -1.24
C LEU A 25 5.70 -10.07 -0.58
N GLU A 26 6.76 -9.61 -1.25
CA GLU A 26 8.10 -9.57 -0.67
C GLU A 26 8.24 -8.40 0.30
N MET A 27 7.97 -8.66 1.58
CA MET A 27 7.99 -7.62 2.61
C MET A 27 9.36 -6.95 2.78
N GLY A 28 10.47 -7.68 2.62
CA GLY A 28 11.83 -7.10 2.68
C GLY A 28 12.03 -6.00 1.64
N LYS A 29 11.74 -6.29 0.37
CA LYS A 29 11.76 -5.30 -0.73
C LYS A 29 10.78 -4.16 -0.49
N THR A 30 9.61 -4.46 0.08
CA THR A 30 8.61 -3.43 0.42
C THR A 30 9.15 -2.46 1.48
N ILE A 31 9.86 -2.94 2.49
CA ILE A 31 10.52 -2.12 3.51
C ILE A 31 11.57 -1.21 2.86
N GLU A 32 12.43 -1.75 1.99
CA GLU A 32 13.44 -0.97 1.27
C GLU A 32 12.83 0.12 0.39
N ALA A 33 11.74 -0.18 -0.32
CA ALA A 33 11.00 0.78 -1.14
C ALA A 33 10.39 1.91 -0.27
N VAL A 34 9.81 1.56 0.89
CA VAL A 34 9.27 2.55 1.83
C VAL A 34 10.39 3.41 2.43
N GLU A 35 11.54 2.85 2.79
CA GLU A 35 12.69 3.64 3.26
C GLU A 35 13.20 4.60 2.19
N THR A 36 13.24 4.15 0.93
CA THR A 36 13.61 4.99 -0.21
C THR A 36 12.66 6.16 -0.36
N ALA A 37 11.34 5.91 -0.30
CA ALA A 37 10.33 6.96 -0.38
C ALA A 37 10.40 7.94 0.81
N PHE A 38 10.66 7.46 2.03
CA PHE A 38 10.85 8.34 3.18
C PHE A 38 12.11 9.20 3.06
N ARG A 39 13.21 8.67 2.53
CA ARG A 39 14.42 9.44 2.27
C ARG A 39 14.17 10.55 1.25
N ALA A 40 13.53 10.22 0.12
CA ALA A 40 13.15 11.22 -0.88
C ALA A 40 12.26 12.31 -0.28
N CYS A 41 11.27 11.92 0.52
CA CYS A 41 10.39 12.88 1.21
C CYS A 41 11.16 13.80 2.16
N ALA A 42 12.11 13.26 2.93
CA ALA A 42 12.93 14.03 3.85
C ALA A 42 13.85 15.02 3.12
N ASN A 43 14.27 14.69 1.90
CA ASN A 43 15.09 15.55 1.05
C ASN A 43 14.28 16.59 0.24
N GLY A 44 12.95 16.59 0.33
CA GLY A 44 12.10 17.46 -0.48
C GLY A 44 11.94 17.00 -1.93
N GLU A 45 12.29 15.75 -2.24
CA GLU A 45 12.28 15.15 -3.58
C GLU A 45 10.96 14.43 -3.88
N THR A 46 9.84 14.92 -3.32
CA THR A 46 8.52 14.33 -3.52
C THR A 46 7.45 15.39 -3.63
N LEU A 47 6.51 15.17 -4.55
CA LEU A 47 5.24 15.90 -4.60
C LEU A 47 4.14 15.00 -4.06
N ASN A 48 3.53 15.38 -2.94
CA ASN A 48 2.48 14.60 -2.28
C ASN A 48 1.29 15.50 -1.92
N PRO A 49 0.42 15.81 -2.90
CA PRO A 49 -0.75 16.65 -2.66
C PRO A 49 -1.74 16.01 -1.67
N LEU A 50 -2.69 16.81 -1.18
CA LEU A 50 -3.77 16.31 -0.35
C LEU A 50 -4.60 15.27 -1.11
N LYS A 51 -4.89 14.16 -0.43
CA LYS A 51 -5.78 13.12 -0.96
C LYS A 51 -7.20 13.64 -1.13
N THR A 52 -7.82 13.33 -2.27
CA THR A 52 -9.23 13.64 -2.53
C THR A 52 -10.10 12.49 -2.04
N VAL A 53 -11.13 12.79 -1.26
CA VAL A 53 -12.02 11.80 -0.67
C VAL A 53 -13.45 11.99 -1.18
N ILE A 54 -13.99 10.94 -1.80
CA ILE A 54 -15.42 10.81 -2.10
C ILE A 54 -16.02 9.92 -1.03
N MET A 55 -16.99 10.42 -0.28
CA MET A 55 -17.63 9.70 0.82
C MET A 55 -19.14 9.82 0.72
N TRP A 56 -19.83 8.68 0.85
CA TRP A 56 -21.29 8.58 0.83
C TRP A 56 -21.78 7.82 2.07
N ASP A 57 -23.10 7.59 2.16
CA ASP A 57 -23.77 7.12 3.38
C ASP A 57 -23.59 8.09 4.57
N LYS A 58 -23.70 9.40 4.33
CA LYS A 58 -23.45 10.44 5.36
C LYS A 58 -24.44 10.37 6.53
N ASP A 59 -25.60 9.80 6.30
CA ASP A 59 -26.66 9.47 7.25
C ASP A 59 -26.27 8.33 8.22
N LYS A 60 -25.26 7.52 7.88
CA LYS A 60 -24.82 6.38 8.70
C LYS A 60 -23.71 6.76 9.68
N PRO A 61 -23.50 5.96 10.76
CA PRO A 61 -22.35 6.06 11.64
C PRO A 61 -21.01 6.03 10.88
N ALA A 62 -20.01 6.76 11.37
CA ALA A 62 -18.75 7.01 10.65
C ALA A 62 -17.94 5.75 10.33
N ASP A 63 -18.03 4.74 11.19
CA ASP A 63 -17.35 3.45 11.12
C ASP A 63 -17.87 2.56 9.97
N VAL A 64 -19.13 2.75 9.54
CA VAL A 64 -19.77 2.00 8.44
C VAL A 64 -19.85 2.77 7.12
N ARG A 65 -19.42 4.04 7.08
CA ARG A 65 -19.45 4.85 5.85
C ARG A 65 -18.51 4.31 4.78
N ARG A 66 -18.98 4.40 3.54
CA ARG A 66 -18.20 4.04 2.36
C ARG A 66 -17.47 5.24 1.80
N ARG A 67 -16.27 4.98 1.27
CA ARG A 67 -15.44 6.02 0.68
C ARG A 67 -14.56 5.47 -0.43
N VAL A 68 -14.18 6.37 -1.33
CA VAL A 68 -13.09 6.17 -2.27
C VAL A 68 -12.12 7.34 -2.15
N ILE A 69 -10.83 7.05 -2.23
CA ILE A 69 -9.77 8.02 -2.02
C ILE A 69 -8.81 7.98 -3.21
N ALA A 70 -8.59 9.12 -3.85
CA ALA A 70 -7.46 9.33 -4.76
C ALA A 70 -6.24 9.80 -3.96
N MET A 71 -5.12 9.13 -4.15
CA MET A 71 -3.83 9.46 -3.53
C MET A 71 -2.76 9.60 -4.62
N PRO A 72 -2.71 10.74 -5.34
CA PRO A 72 -1.67 11.00 -6.32
C PRO A 72 -0.37 11.44 -5.63
N SER A 73 0.77 11.05 -6.18
CA SER A 73 2.09 11.48 -5.70
C SER A 73 3.18 11.28 -6.77
N CYS A 74 4.27 12.02 -6.64
CA CYS A 74 5.49 11.83 -7.41
C CYS A 74 6.72 11.71 -6.49
N ILE A 75 7.68 10.90 -6.91
CA ILE A 75 9.05 10.88 -6.39
C ILE A 75 9.94 11.47 -7.48
N GLU A 76 10.74 12.48 -7.16
CA GLU A 76 11.59 13.26 -8.07
C GLU A 76 13.10 13.02 -7.81
N SER A 77 13.44 11.95 -7.09
CA SER A 77 14.81 11.51 -6.80
C SER A 77 15.52 10.94 -8.05
N GLU A 78 16.70 10.31 -7.89
CA GLU A 78 17.45 9.65 -8.98
C GLU A 78 16.59 8.75 -9.87
N LYS A 79 15.64 8.03 -9.26
CA LYS A 79 14.58 7.32 -10.00
C LYS A 79 13.27 8.06 -9.81
N ARG A 80 12.70 8.53 -10.92
CA ARG A 80 11.49 9.33 -10.94
C ARG A 80 10.26 8.49 -11.24
N PHE A 81 9.21 8.70 -10.46
CA PHE A 81 7.95 7.99 -10.62
C PHE A 81 6.78 8.94 -10.34
N ALA A 82 5.74 8.89 -11.17
CA ALA A 82 4.48 9.57 -10.92
C ALA A 82 3.35 8.55 -10.90
N GLY A 83 2.37 8.71 -10.02
CA GLY A 83 1.29 7.75 -9.94
C GLY A 83 0.15 8.17 -9.04
N VAL A 84 -0.90 7.35 -9.05
CA VAL A 84 -2.05 7.51 -8.18
C VAL A 84 -2.51 6.17 -7.67
N LYS A 85 -2.79 6.09 -6.36
CA LYS A 85 -3.58 5.01 -5.80
C LYS A 85 -5.03 5.43 -5.71
N TRP A 86 -5.91 4.63 -6.29
CA TRP A 86 -7.36 4.76 -6.18
C TRP A 86 -7.89 3.64 -5.30
N ILE A 87 -8.27 3.96 -4.07
CA ILE A 87 -8.64 2.97 -3.05
C ILE A 87 -10.06 3.16 -2.54
N SER A 88 -10.86 2.10 -2.62
CA SER A 88 -12.19 2.00 -2.02
C SER A 88 -12.12 1.38 -0.63
N SER A 89 -13.01 1.79 0.26
CA SER A 89 -13.23 1.16 1.56
C SER A 89 -14.73 1.07 1.84
N ALA A 90 -15.22 -0.16 1.98
CA ALA A 90 -16.57 -0.48 2.42
C ALA A 90 -16.49 -1.38 3.68
N PRO A 91 -16.77 -0.82 4.87
CA PRO A 91 -16.55 -1.50 6.16
C PRO A 91 -17.25 -2.85 6.28
N GLU A 92 -18.48 -2.96 5.78
CA GLU A 92 -19.33 -4.15 5.90
C GLU A 92 -19.02 -5.26 4.87
N ASN A 93 -18.11 -5.03 3.91
CA ASN A 93 -17.83 -6.02 2.87
C ASN A 93 -17.38 -7.40 3.40
N PRO A 94 -16.48 -7.48 4.41
CA PRO A 94 -16.07 -8.78 4.95
C PRO A 94 -17.25 -9.56 5.52
N LYS A 95 -18.14 -8.87 6.23
CA LYS A 95 -19.31 -9.47 6.88
C LYS A 95 -20.41 -9.85 5.88
N ASN A 96 -20.73 -8.97 4.93
CA ASN A 96 -21.91 -9.13 4.08
C ASN A 96 -21.66 -10.04 2.87
N ILE A 97 -20.46 -9.98 2.28
CA ILE A 97 -20.16 -10.66 1.01
C ILE A 97 -18.80 -11.36 1.00
N GLY A 98 -18.10 -11.43 2.14
CA GLY A 98 -16.86 -12.20 2.28
C GLY A 98 -15.64 -11.65 1.53
N ILE A 99 -15.68 -10.39 1.07
CA ILE A 99 -14.55 -9.76 0.36
C ILE A 99 -13.83 -8.75 1.25
N PRO A 100 -12.57 -8.38 0.93
CA PRO A 100 -11.84 -7.39 1.72
C PRO A 100 -12.59 -6.07 1.88
N ARG A 101 -12.44 -5.47 3.07
CA ARG A 101 -12.97 -4.12 3.38
C ARG A 101 -12.47 -3.08 2.37
N ALA A 102 -11.21 -3.19 1.95
CA ALA A 102 -10.59 -2.23 1.05
C ALA A 102 -10.03 -2.93 -0.18
N THR A 103 -10.27 -2.36 -1.35
CA THR A 103 -9.74 -2.77 -2.64
C THR A 103 -9.19 -1.55 -3.36
N ALA A 104 -8.13 -1.72 -4.14
CA ALA A 104 -7.47 -0.58 -4.77
C ALA A 104 -6.90 -0.93 -6.14
N LEU A 105 -6.75 0.11 -6.94
CA LEU A 105 -5.90 0.11 -8.13
C LEU A 105 -4.76 1.12 -7.94
N ILE A 106 -3.64 0.85 -8.57
CA ILE A 106 -2.53 1.80 -8.72
C ILE A 106 -2.32 2.05 -10.21
N ILE A 107 -2.17 3.31 -10.58
CA ILE A 107 -1.75 3.73 -11.91
C ILE A 107 -0.36 4.34 -11.77
N LEU A 108 0.61 3.82 -12.53
CA LEU A 108 1.92 4.43 -12.68
C LEU A 108 2.02 5.13 -14.02
N ASN A 109 2.67 6.27 -14.03
CA ASN A 109 2.93 7.08 -15.20
C ASN A 109 4.44 7.24 -15.36
N ASP A 110 4.88 7.25 -16.62
CA ASP A 110 6.21 7.68 -16.97
C ASP A 110 6.35 9.14 -16.58
N TYR A 111 7.39 9.45 -15.82
CA TYR A 111 7.54 10.78 -15.24
C TYR A 111 7.78 11.85 -16.31
N GLU A 112 8.55 11.51 -17.36
CA GLU A 112 8.98 12.48 -18.37
C GLU A 112 7.88 12.73 -19.42
N SER A 113 7.23 11.68 -19.92
CA SER A 113 6.18 11.79 -20.94
C SER A 113 4.76 11.95 -20.39
N GLY A 114 4.55 11.64 -19.10
CA GLY A 114 3.23 11.61 -18.47
C GLY A 114 2.35 10.44 -18.93
N VAL A 115 2.86 9.55 -19.77
CA VAL A 115 2.11 8.42 -20.32
C VAL A 115 1.88 7.36 -19.24
N PRO A 116 0.66 6.82 -19.08
CA PRO A 116 0.42 5.73 -18.13
C PRO A 116 1.17 4.47 -18.57
N LEU A 117 2.04 3.98 -17.69
CA LEU A 117 2.84 2.77 -17.90
C LEU A 117 2.03 1.52 -17.57
N CYS A 118 1.30 1.56 -16.44
CA CYS A 118 0.50 0.43 -16.01
C CYS A 118 -0.67 0.81 -15.12
N VAL A 119 -1.65 -0.10 -15.09
CA VAL A 119 -2.70 -0.18 -14.07
C VAL A 119 -2.55 -1.53 -13.38
N MET A 120 -2.45 -1.54 -12.06
CA MET A 120 -2.23 -2.78 -11.29
C MET A 120 -3.17 -2.91 -10.09
N ASP A 121 -3.33 -4.13 -9.57
CA ASP A 121 -3.90 -4.31 -8.23
C ASP A 121 -3.09 -3.49 -7.22
N GLY A 122 -3.81 -2.61 -6.51
CA GLY A 122 -3.25 -1.82 -5.42
C GLY A 122 -3.60 -2.38 -4.04
N THR A 123 -4.37 -3.47 -3.99
CA THR A 123 -4.95 -3.99 -2.74
C THR A 123 -3.85 -4.59 -1.88
N ILE A 124 -3.09 -5.52 -2.45
CA ILE A 124 -1.97 -6.15 -1.74
C ILE A 124 -0.84 -5.16 -1.50
N VAL A 125 -0.52 -4.32 -2.49
CA VAL A 125 0.51 -3.28 -2.38
C VAL A 125 0.18 -2.31 -1.24
N SER A 126 -1.10 -1.88 -1.13
CA SER A 126 -1.54 -0.98 -0.07
C SER A 126 -1.44 -1.63 1.30
N ALA A 127 -1.73 -2.91 1.46
CA ALA A 127 -1.57 -3.61 2.73
C ALA A 127 -0.10 -3.81 3.10
N MET A 128 0.72 -4.26 2.15
CA MET A 128 2.14 -4.54 2.33
C MET A 128 2.91 -3.28 2.70
N ARG A 129 2.76 -2.19 1.93
CA ARG A 129 3.44 -0.91 2.24
C ARG A 129 3.02 -0.32 3.58
N THR A 130 1.79 -0.56 4.02
CA THR A 130 1.31 -0.07 5.34
C THR A 130 2.00 -0.83 6.48
N GLY A 131 2.14 -2.16 6.35
CA GLY A 131 2.94 -2.96 7.27
C GLY A 131 4.42 -2.54 7.27
N ALA A 132 5.00 -2.38 6.08
CA ALA A 132 6.38 -1.95 5.89
C ALA A 132 6.68 -0.59 6.54
N MET A 133 5.77 0.39 6.46
CA MET A 133 5.93 1.68 7.17
C MET A 133 6.13 1.49 8.68
N SER A 134 5.33 0.62 9.31
CA SER A 134 5.52 0.29 10.73
C SER A 134 6.81 -0.48 10.97
N GLY A 135 7.20 -1.36 10.05
CA GLY A 135 8.50 -2.04 10.08
C GLY A 135 9.66 -1.04 10.08
N VAL A 136 9.65 -0.06 9.19
CA VAL A 136 10.64 1.03 9.16
C VAL A 136 10.62 1.80 10.48
N GLY A 137 9.44 2.18 10.98
CA GLY A 137 9.31 2.83 12.28
C GLY A 137 9.94 2.02 13.40
N ALA A 138 9.63 0.73 13.50
CA ALA A 138 10.19 -0.16 14.51
C ALA A 138 11.70 -0.36 14.35
N LYS A 139 12.20 -0.48 13.11
CA LYS A 139 13.64 -0.61 12.82
C LYS A 139 14.44 0.53 13.45
N TYR A 140 13.93 1.75 13.41
CA TYR A 140 14.62 2.93 13.94
C TYR A 140 14.26 3.30 15.38
N LEU A 141 13.02 3.03 15.82
CA LEU A 141 12.49 3.58 17.07
C LEU A 141 12.25 2.53 18.17
N ALA A 142 12.10 1.25 17.82
CA ALA A 142 11.89 0.21 18.83
C ALA A 142 13.21 -0.23 19.48
N LYS A 143 13.11 -0.79 20.69
CA LYS A 143 14.25 -1.44 21.34
C LYS A 143 14.71 -2.63 20.49
N LYS A 144 16.01 -2.71 20.21
CA LYS A 144 16.61 -3.74 19.32
C LYS A 144 16.40 -5.17 19.80
N ASP A 145 16.20 -5.34 21.10
CA ASP A 145 15.98 -6.62 21.77
C ASP A 145 14.50 -6.91 22.06
N SER A 146 13.56 -6.15 21.48
CA SER A 146 12.11 -6.39 21.63
C SER A 146 11.75 -7.83 21.26
N GLN A 147 11.10 -8.54 22.18
CA GLN A 147 10.70 -9.95 22.02
C GLN A 147 9.20 -10.15 21.88
N THR A 148 8.41 -9.21 22.38
CA THR A 148 6.94 -9.27 22.36
C THR A 148 6.38 -8.09 21.57
N VAL A 149 5.41 -8.36 20.70
CA VAL A 149 4.58 -7.34 20.05
C VAL A 149 3.13 -7.48 20.49
N GLY A 150 2.48 -6.36 20.78
CA GLY A 150 1.03 -6.28 20.93
C GLY A 150 0.38 -5.91 19.59
N LEU A 151 -0.64 -6.66 19.18
CA LEU A 151 -1.43 -6.40 17.98
C LEU A 151 -2.90 -6.23 18.36
N ILE A 152 -3.45 -5.05 18.09
CA ILE A 152 -4.87 -4.73 18.28
C ILE A 152 -5.50 -4.65 16.89
N GLY A 153 -6.41 -5.58 16.60
CA GLY A 153 -6.97 -5.81 15.27
C GLY A 153 -6.15 -6.84 14.47
N THR A 154 -6.80 -7.94 14.10
CA THR A 154 -6.24 -9.14 13.48
C THR A 154 -6.66 -9.34 12.02
N GLY A 155 -7.31 -8.34 11.43
CA GLY A 155 -7.66 -8.30 10.01
C GLY A 155 -6.45 -8.20 9.06
N GLY A 156 -6.72 -7.95 7.78
CA GLY A 156 -5.69 -7.96 6.72
C GLY A 156 -4.47 -7.06 7.00
N GLN A 157 -4.65 -5.92 7.68
CA GLN A 157 -3.54 -5.06 8.09
C GLN A 157 -2.69 -5.70 9.20
N GLY A 158 -3.31 -6.31 10.20
CA GLY A 158 -2.57 -6.92 11.32
C GLY A 158 -1.56 -7.97 10.86
N ARG A 159 -1.90 -8.72 9.79
CA ARG A 159 -1.00 -9.67 9.13
C ARG A 159 0.24 -8.98 8.55
N THR A 160 0.07 -7.94 7.73
CA THR A 160 1.22 -7.25 7.09
C THR A 160 2.06 -6.47 8.10
N GLN A 161 1.45 -5.95 9.16
CA GLN A 161 2.17 -5.36 10.30
C GLN A 161 3.12 -6.38 10.93
N LEU A 162 2.63 -7.58 11.24
CA LEU A 162 3.46 -8.65 11.81
C LEU A 162 4.55 -9.13 10.86
N MET A 163 4.26 -9.26 9.56
CA MET A 163 5.28 -9.62 8.56
C MET A 163 6.46 -8.65 8.58
N ALA A 164 6.20 -7.35 8.60
CA ALA A 164 7.24 -6.33 8.63
C ALA A 164 8.03 -6.34 9.96
N LEU A 165 7.31 -6.44 11.09
CA LEU A 165 7.94 -6.49 12.42
C LEU A 165 8.82 -7.72 12.60
N LYS A 166 8.41 -8.87 12.08
CA LYS A 166 9.22 -10.10 12.13
C LYS A 166 10.54 -9.97 11.38
N ILE A 167 10.57 -9.21 10.28
CA ILE A 167 11.79 -8.96 9.51
C ILE A 167 12.73 -8.02 10.25
N VAL A 168 12.22 -6.94 10.84
CA VAL A 168 13.07 -5.88 11.43
C VAL A 168 13.43 -6.11 12.89
N LEU A 169 12.70 -6.97 13.61
CA LEU A 169 12.94 -7.32 15.02
C LEU A 169 13.39 -8.79 15.13
N PRO A 170 14.70 -9.08 15.06
CA PRO A 170 15.20 -10.46 14.97
C PRO A 170 14.91 -11.29 16.22
N ARG A 171 14.69 -10.65 17.39
CA ARG A 171 14.36 -11.33 18.65
C ARG A 171 12.86 -11.50 18.90
N LEU A 172 12.01 -11.04 17.98
CA LEU A 172 10.56 -11.16 18.13
C LEU A 172 10.15 -12.64 18.11
N ASN A 173 9.60 -13.11 19.24
CA ASN A 173 9.22 -14.51 19.45
C ASN A 173 7.83 -14.67 20.10
N ARG A 174 7.21 -13.59 20.56
CA ARG A 174 5.87 -13.58 21.16
C ARG A 174 4.99 -12.52 20.54
N ILE A 175 3.74 -12.88 20.26
CA ILE A 175 2.71 -11.98 19.76
C ILE A 175 1.54 -12.06 20.73
N GLN A 176 1.10 -10.91 21.25
CA GLN A 176 -0.12 -10.77 22.02
C GLN A 176 -1.16 -10.11 21.12
N VAL A 177 -2.30 -10.77 20.92
CA VAL A 177 -3.35 -10.31 20.00
C VAL A 177 -4.62 -9.96 20.78
N TYR A 178 -5.34 -8.96 20.31
CA TYR A 178 -6.70 -8.63 20.75
C TYR A 178 -7.53 -8.17 19.54
N ASP A 179 -8.75 -8.66 19.45
CA ASP A 179 -9.77 -8.25 18.47
C ASP A 179 -11.14 -8.20 19.16
N LEU A 180 -12.09 -7.46 18.58
CA LEU A 180 -13.47 -7.36 19.09
C LEU A 180 -14.40 -8.43 18.49
N ASP A 181 -13.98 -9.06 17.39
CA ASP A 181 -14.72 -10.09 16.66
C ASP A 181 -14.37 -11.52 17.10
#